data_AF-A0A1V5NHE7-F1
#
_entry.id   AF-A0A1V5NHE7-F1
#
_cell.length_a   1.000
_cell.length_b   1.000
_cell.length_c   1.000
_cell.angle_alpha   90.00
_cell.angle_beta   90.00
_cell.angle_gamma   90.00
#
_symmetry.space_group_name_H-M   'P 1'
#
loop_
_entity.id
_entity.type
_entity.pdbx_description
1 polymer ?
#
loop_
_entity_poly.entity_id
_entity_poly.type
_entity_poly.pdbx_seq_one_letter_code
_entity_poly.pdbx_strand_id
1 'polypeptide(L)'
;MIKQIKFPNNIKTSYQSYLYPIFLMGTLALIFLGQIVTTVNTSAPNFQVSATRTIDGADNKLISFDVSISSARQGTHKKIAIIPIAQTNDWQQITVFYDENYPMIFGNKEGVFGLVDHLKTRTKLYGLQSNITLVDANQLQDKVKKENENIPNSKQIIILPAGGIPDLLYSPQSGWSSISEWVNNGGTIFWLGEKMGHYLLKPKRNAINIVEIDQSMANTLIDSRYFFPYQLPDQTYRLSSQTDSAFSQTLNLRYPYLFRSPMASSLSNPQEKSVKDLTTLPDHDSKVLPGAVLGKILDTGSEEYKRTSIALIRHGLGSYVIFGSGILEIEEIVGDDIAKILASSILDATNVNHIKHQDLPTNIKETNLRFTDIIIPKEAIGFAIMYIEDYDTSTRIIKHLIPLP
;
A
#
# COMPACT_ATOMS: atom_id res chain seq x y z
N MET A 1 -46.29 -66.19 -34.36
CA MET A 1 -45.80 -65.37 -35.48
C MET A 1 -45.87 -63.91 -35.04
N ILE A 2 -44.75 -63.35 -34.57
CA ILE A 2 -44.71 -62.02 -33.91
C ILE A 2 -44.34 -60.97 -34.97
N LYS A 3 -45.24 -60.01 -35.23
CA LYS A 3 -44.95 -58.85 -36.09
C LYS A 3 -44.03 -57.89 -35.32
N GLN A 4 -42.77 -57.78 -35.76
CA GLN A 4 -41.88 -56.70 -35.36
C GLN A 4 -42.44 -55.35 -35.85
N ILE A 5 -42.75 -54.46 -34.90
CA ILE A 5 -43.06 -53.05 -35.19
C ILE A 5 -41.72 -52.34 -35.36
N LYS A 6 -41.35 -52.00 -36.61
CA LYS A 6 -40.25 -51.08 -36.92
C LYS A 6 -40.69 -49.65 -36.60
N PHE A 7 -40.10 -49.04 -35.59
CA PHE A 7 -40.23 -47.59 -35.39
C PHE A 7 -39.27 -46.84 -36.33
N PRO A 8 -39.70 -45.74 -36.95
CA PRO A 8 -38.88 -44.97 -37.88
C PRO A 8 -37.74 -44.23 -37.16
N ASN A 9 -36.50 -44.46 -37.62
CA ASN A 9 -35.27 -43.89 -37.06
C ASN A 9 -35.06 -42.37 -37.30
N ASN A 10 -36.03 -41.65 -37.86
CA ASN A 10 -35.83 -40.28 -38.35
C ASN A 10 -36.39 -39.16 -37.46
N ILE A 11 -36.85 -39.44 -36.24
CA ILE A 11 -37.45 -38.41 -35.35
C ILE A 11 -36.49 -37.96 -34.22
N LYS A 12 -35.35 -38.64 -34.01
CA LYS A 12 -34.48 -38.36 -32.85
C LYS A 12 -33.53 -37.17 -32.98
N THR A 13 -33.28 -36.63 -34.17
CA THR A 13 -32.28 -35.55 -34.36
C THR A 13 -32.84 -34.13 -34.22
N SER A 14 -34.15 -33.92 -34.38
CA SER A 14 -34.74 -32.57 -34.34
C SER A 14 -35.03 -32.03 -32.94
N TYR A 15 -35.16 -32.88 -31.91
CA TYR A 15 -35.45 -32.41 -30.55
C TYR A 15 -34.18 -32.07 -29.76
N GLN A 16 -33.04 -32.67 -30.10
CA GLN A 16 -31.77 -32.41 -29.41
C GLN A 16 -31.22 -31.00 -29.71
N SER A 17 -31.52 -30.43 -30.87
CA SER A 17 -31.06 -29.08 -31.25
C SER A 17 -31.77 -27.95 -30.46
N TYR A 18 -32.98 -28.17 -29.94
CA TYR A 18 -33.71 -27.17 -29.14
C TYR A 18 -33.47 -27.31 -27.63
N LEU A 19 -33.18 -28.52 -27.14
CA LEU A 19 -32.94 -28.74 -25.71
C LEU A 19 -31.63 -28.11 -25.23
N TYR A 20 -30.59 -28.11 -26.07
CA TYR A 20 -29.29 -27.53 -25.71
C TYR A 20 -29.33 -26.01 -25.44
N PRO A 21 -29.89 -25.15 -26.32
CA PRO A 21 -29.99 -23.72 -26.04
C PRO A 21 -30.92 -23.40 -24.86
N ILE A 22 -31.99 -24.17 -24.64
CA ILE A 22 -32.88 -24.01 -23.48
C ILE A 22 -32.14 -24.33 -22.18
N PHE A 23 -31.38 -25.43 -22.15
CA PHE A 23 -30.57 -25.79 -21.00
C PHE A 23 -29.47 -24.76 -20.72
N LEU A 24 -28.79 -24.28 -21.77
CA LEU A 24 -27.77 -23.24 -21.65
C LEU A 24 -28.36 -21.92 -21.13
N MET A 25 -29.50 -21.46 -21.67
CA MET A 25 -30.18 -20.27 -21.19
C MET A 25 -30.68 -20.42 -19.75
N GLY A 26 -31.22 -21.59 -19.38
CA GLY A 26 -31.62 -21.89 -18.00
C GLY A 26 -30.44 -21.86 -17.04
N THR A 27 -29.29 -22.40 -17.44
CA THR A 27 -28.05 -22.37 -16.66
C THR A 27 -27.51 -20.94 -16.51
N LEU A 28 -27.48 -20.16 -17.60
CA LEU A 28 -27.07 -18.75 -17.56
C LEU A 28 -28.01 -17.91 -16.70
N ALA A 29 -29.32 -18.14 -16.77
CA ALA A 29 -30.31 -17.47 -15.93
C ALA A 29 -30.13 -17.81 -14.45
N LEU A 30 -29.85 -19.08 -14.12
CA LEU A 30 -29.55 -19.49 -12.74
C LEU A 30 -28.24 -18.88 -12.22
N ILE A 31 -27.19 -18.82 -13.06
CA ILE A 31 -25.94 -18.14 -12.71
C ILE A 31 -26.19 -16.66 -12.47
N PHE A 32 -26.96 -16.00 -13.34
CA PHE A 32 -27.30 -14.59 -13.23
C PHE A 32 -28.17 -14.30 -12.00
N LEU A 33 -29.19 -15.12 -11.73
CA LEU A 33 -30.01 -15.02 -10.52
C LEU A 33 -29.18 -15.27 -9.25
N GLY A 34 -28.26 -16.23 -9.28
CA GLY A 34 -27.30 -16.47 -8.19
C GLY A 34 -26.40 -15.26 -7.93
N GLN A 35 -25.91 -14.60 -8.99
CA GLN A 35 -25.15 -13.36 -8.90
C GLN A 35 -26.01 -12.19 -8.37
N ILE A 36 -27.27 -12.07 -8.80
CA ILE A 36 -28.18 -11.04 -8.28
C ILE A 36 -28.45 -11.25 -6.78
N VAL A 37 -28.81 -12.46 -6.36
CA VAL A 37 -29.12 -12.78 -4.95
C VAL A 37 -27.90 -12.53 -4.05
N THR A 38 -26.70 -12.88 -4.51
CA THR A 38 -25.46 -12.58 -3.78
C THR A 38 -25.13 -11.09 -3.75
N THR A 39 -25.55 -10.31 -4.75
CA THR A 39 -25.32 -8.86 -4.79
C THR A 39 -26.30 -8.10 -3.90
N VAL A 40 -27.60 -8.44 -3.94
CA VAL A 40 -28.68 -7.71 -3.25
C VAL A 40 -28.67 -7.92 -1.73
N ASN A 41 -28.14 -9.04 -1.22
CA ASN A 41 -28.10 -9.33 0.21
C ASN A 41 -26.88 -8.75 0.95
N THR A 42 -26.20 -7.77 0.37
CA THR A 42 -24.95 -7.26 0.92
C THR A 42 -25.07 -5.80 1.32
N SER A 43 -26.00 -5.55 2.25
CA SER A 43 -26.10 -4.29 2.96
C SER A 43 -24.70 -3.89 3.44
N ALA A 44 -24.31 -2.64 3.17
CA ALA A 44 -23.08 -2.09 3.72
C ALA A 44 -23.12 -2.23 5.25
N PRO A 45 -22.02 -2.64 5.91
CA PRO A 45 -22.00 -2.68 7.35
C PRO A 45 -22.20 -1.26 7.86
N ASN A 46 -23.07 -1.12 8.86
CA ASN A 46 -23.21 0.13 9.57
C ASN A 46 -22.09 0.20 10.61
N PHE A 47 -21.22 1.20 10.49
CA PHE A 47 -20.13 1.43 11.41
C PHE A 47 -20.28 2.83 11.97
N GLN A 48 -20.60 2.93 13.26
CA GLN A 48 -20.81 4.19 13.95
C GLN A 48 -19.88 4.28 15.13
N VAL A 49 -19.25 5.45 15.29
CA VAL A 49 -18.51 5.79 16.49
C VAL A 49 -19.30 6.84 17.25
N SER A 50 -19.40 6.66 18.56
CA SER A 50 -20.11 7.57 19.46
C SER A 50 -19.35 7.77 20.77
N ALA A 51 -19.82 8.75 21.57
CA ALA A 51 -19.38 8.97 22.95
C ALA A 51 -17.86 9.15 23.14
N THR A 52 -17.23 10.01 22.35
CA THR A 52 -15.81 10.32 22.55
C THR A 52 -15.59 11.17 23.79
N ARG A 53 -14.86 10.64 24.77
CA ARG A 53 -14.34 11.38 25.92
C ARG A 53 -12.82 11.48 25.81
N THR A 54 -12.31 12.69 25.95
CA THR A 54 -10.87 12.96 26.02
C THR A 54 -10.53 13.44 27.43
N ILE A 55 -9.47 12.89 28.01
CA ILE A 55 -8.88 13.37 29.26
C ILE A 55 -7.43 13.73 28.96
N ASP A 56 -7.08 15.01 29.15
CA ASP A 56 -5.71 15.46 28.96
C ASP A 56 -4.84 15.08 30.16
N GLY A 57 -3.73 14.40 29.88
CA GLY A 57 -2.63 14.19 30.82
C GLY A 57 -1.46 15.12 30.51
N ALA A 58 -0.41 15.08 31.34
CA ALA A 58 0.78 15.92 31.15
C ALA A 58 1.47 15.64 29.80
N ASP A 59 1.67 14.36 29.48
CA ASP A 59 2.45 13.90 28.32
C ASP A 59 1.61 13.15 27.26
N ASN A 60 0.37 12.76 27.60
CA ASN A 60 -0.49 11.96 26.74
C ASN A 60 -1.96 12.38 26.88
N LYS A 61 -2.78 12.07 25.87
CA LYS A 61 -4.24 12.15 25.95
C LYS A 61 -4.81 10.74 26.15
N LEU A 62 -5.79 10.60 27.04
CA LEU A 62 -6.58 9.37 27.16
C LEU A 62 -7.89 9.57 26.42
N ILE A 63 -8.20 8.66 25.50
CA ILE A 63 -9.48 8.65 24.81
C ILE A 63 -10.31 7.44 25.19
N SER A 64 -11.62 7.64 25.28
CA SER A 64 -12.61 6.57 25.37
C SER A 64 -13.70 6.83 24.34
N PHE A 65 -14.20 5.78 23.70
CA PHE A 65 -15.29 5.87 22.73
C PHE A 65 -16.03 4.55 22.61
N ASP A 66 -17.26 4.63 22.12
CA ASP A 66 -18.11 3.48 21.84
C ASP A 66 -18.22 3.28 20.34
N VAL A 67 -18.19 2.02 19.92
CA VAL A 67 -18.30 1.60 18.52
C VAL A 67 -19.49 0.68 18.38
N SER A 68 -20.41 1.03 17.49
CA SER A 68 -21.53 0.19 17.09
C SER A 68 -21.30 -0.33 15.68
N ILE A 69 -21.33 -1.65 15.54
CA ILE A 69 -21.12 -2.35 14.26
C ILE A 69 -22.34 -3.20 13.99
N SER A 70 -22.93 -3.06 12.80
CA SER A 70 -23.78 -4.10 12.23
C SER A 70 -23.21 -4.54 10.89
N SER A 71 -22.91 -5.83 10.76
CA SER A 71 -22.41 -6.44 9.53
C SER A 71 -23.36 -7.55 9.12
N ALA A 72 -23.86 -7.47 7.88
CA ALA A 72 -24.75 -8.47 7.32
C ALA A 72 -24.03 -9.81 7.04
N ARG A 73 -22.69 -9.81 6.95
CA ARG A 73 -21.90 -10.96 6.50
C ARG A 73 -21.26 -11.69 7.68
N GLN A 74 -21.47 -13.00 7.77
CA GLN A 74 -20.82 -13.87 8.75
C GLN A 74 -19.62 -14.58 8.13
N GLY A 75 -18.67 -15.00 8.97
CA GLY A 75 -17.53 -15.81 8.54
C GLY A 75 -16.36 -15.01 7.96
N THR A 76 -16.41 -13.68 8.01
CA THR A 76 -15.29 -12.81 7.61
C THR A 76 -14.43 -12.43 8.82
N HIS A 77 -13.14 -12.22 8.59
CA HIS A 77 -12.25 -11.67 9.60
C HIS A 77 -12.50 -10.18 9.72
N LYS A 78 -12.79 -9.72 10.94
CA LYS A 78 -13.21 -8.35 11.22
C LYS A 78 -12.30 -7.74 12.26
N LYS A 79 -11.89 -6.49 12.08
CA LYS A 79 -10.96 -5.80 12.98
C LYS A 79 -11.38 -4.36 13.18
N ILE A 80 -11.04 -3.83 14.35
CA ILE A 80 -11.03 -2.40 14.60
C ILE A 80 -9.58 -1.97 14.76
N ALA A 81 -9.17 -0.94 14.04
CA ALA A 81 -7.85 -0.33 14.19
C ALA A 81 -7.98 1.14 14.59
N ILE A 82 -7.05 1.59 15.44
CA ILE A 82 -7.02 2.95 15.98
C ILE A 82 -5.64 3.51 15.71
N ILE A 83 -5.61 4.65 15.01
CA ILE A 83 -4.38 5.28 14.55
C ILE A 83 -4.39 6.74 14.98
N PRO A 84 -3.52 7.14 15.92
CA PRO A 84 -3.26 8.55 16.21
C PRO A 84 -2.74 9.28 14.97
N ILE A 85 -3.34 10.43 14.61
CA ILE A 85 -2.94 11.19 13.42
C ILE A 85 -2.39 12.57 13.80
N ALA A 86 -1.31 12.97 13.12
CA ALA A 86 -0.65 14.27 13.24
C ALA A 86 -1.27 15.32 12.31
N GLN A 87 -1.94 14.86 11.25
CA GLN A 87 -2.56 15.71 10.23
C GLN A 87 -3.76 15.00 9.62
N THR A 88 -4.71 15.76 9.09
CA THR A 88 -5.80 15.24 8.28
C THR A 88 -5.48 15.50 6.81
N ASN A 89 -5.03 14.48 6.09
CA ASN A 89 -4.84 14.58 4.66
C ASN A 89 -5.98 13.88 3.91
N ASP A 90 -6.77 14.70 3.23
CA ASP A 90 -7.57 14.24 2.11
C ASP A 90 -6.63 14.16 0.90
N TRP A 91 -5.99 13.02 0.71
CA TRP A 91 -5.06 12.76 -0.41
C TRP A 91 -5.81 12.89 -1.75
N GLN A 92 -5.30 13.72 -2.67
CA GLN A 92 -6.06 14.10 -3.87
C GLN A 92 -5.37 13.74 -5.19
N GLN A 93 -4.03 13.62 -5.22
CA GLN A 93 -3.31 13.43 -6.48
C GLN A 93 -2.26 12.33 -6.36
N ILE A 94 -2.50 11.25 -7.11
CA ILE A 94 -1.59 10.12 -7.25
C ILE A 94 -1.05 10.16 -8.67
N THR A 95 0.26 10.30 -8.79
CA THR A 95 0.96 10.30 -10.07
C THR A 95 1.76 9.01 -10.19
N VAL A 96 1.52 8.25 -11.25
CA VAL A 96 2.26 7.03 -11.57
C VAL A 96 3.19 7.31 -12.73
N PHE A 97 4.47 7.03 -12.57
CA PHE A 97 5.46 7.23 -13.62
C PHE A 97 5.42 6.08 -14.63
N TYR A 98 5.29 6.41 -15.92
CA TYR A 98 5.50 5.51 -17.04
C TYR A 98 5.88 6.30 -18.29
N ASP A 99 7.02 5.96 -18.88
CA ASP A 99 7.45 6.52 -20.16
C ASP A 99 7.94 5.38 -21.05
N GLU A 100 7.31 5.21 -22.21
CA GLU A 100 7.68 4.16 -23.16
C GLU A 100 9.10 4.30 -23.70
N ASN A 101 9.66 5.52 -23.65
CA ASN A 101 11.02 5.82 -24.08
C ASN A 101 12.06 5.42 -23.04
N TYR A 102 11.68 5.09 -21.80
CA TYR A 102 12.59 4.66 -20.75
C TYR A 102 12.47 3.14 -20.52
N PRO A 103 13.57 2.46 -20.14
CA PRO A 103 13.50 1.07 -19.74
C PRO A 103 12.80 0.92 -18.38
N MET A 104 12.31 -0.28 -18.10
CA MET A 104 11.81 -0.68 -16.78
C MET A 104 12.64 -1.87 -16.30
N ILE A 105 12.95 -1.90 -15.02
CA ILE A 105 13.84 -2.91 -14.44
C ILE A 105 13.02 -4.00 -13.74
N PHE A 106 12.05 -3.60 -12.93
CA PHE A 106 11.23 -4.52 -12.12
C PHE A 106 9.75 -4.47 -12.50
N GLY A 107 9.46 -4.24 -13.78
CA GLY A 107 8.10 -4.13 -14.29
C GLY A 107 8.05 -4.22 -15.79
N ASN A 108 6.84 -4.35 -16.31
CA ASN A 108 6.52 -4.28 -17.73
C ASN A 108 5.36 -3.29 -17.94
N LYS A 109 5.04 -3.01 -19.20
CA LYS A 109 4.02 -2.02 -19.56
C LYS A 109 2.67 -2.46 -18.98
N GLU A 110 2.33 -3.71 -19.21
CA GLU A 110 1.08 -4.35 -18.81
C GLU A 110 0.87 -4.26 -17.30
N GLY A 111 1.90 -4.54 -16.51
CA GLY A 111 1.86 -4.45 -15.05
C GLY A 111 1.67 -3.02 -14.57
N VAL A 112 2.25 -2.00 -15.22
CA VAL A 112 2.01 -0.59 -14.83
C VAL A 112 0.57 -0.19 -15.11
N PHE A 113 0.02 -0.54 -16.28
CA PHE A 113 -1.38 -0.27 -16.60
C PHE A 113 -2.34 -1.02 -15.68
N GLY A 114 -2.08 -2.31 -15.42
CA GLY A 114 -2.85 -3.09 -14.46
C GLY A 114 -2.79 -2.51 -13.05
N LEU A 115 -1.61 -2.07 -12.59
CA LEU A 115 -1.45 -1.37 -11.31
C LEU A 115 -2.34 -0.12 -11.24
N VAL A 116 -2.34 0.71 -12.29
CA VAL A 116 -3.17 1.92 -12.36
C VAL A 116 -4.65 1.58 -12.29
N ASP A 117 -5.10 0.55 -13.01
CA ASP A 117 -6.51 0.13 -13.04
C ASP A 117 -6.96 -0.43 -11.69
N HIS A 118 -6.11 -1.26 -11.06
CA HIS A 118 -6.36 -1.75 -9.71
C HIS A 118 -6.34 -0.61 -8.69
N LEU A 119 -5.41 0.32 -8.76
CA LEU A 119 -5.38 1.49 -7.88
C LEU A 119 -6.67 2.31 -7.99
N LYS A 120 -7.13 2.63 -9.21
CA LYS A 120 -8.39 3.36 -9.43
C LYS A 120 -9.58 2.64 -8.82
N THR A 121 -9.66 1.33 -9.03
CA THR A 121 -10.76 0.51 -8.53
C THR A 121 -10.74 0.42 -7.00
N ARG A 122 -9.57 0.11 -6.42
CA ARG A 122 -9.40 -0.14 -4.98
C ARG A 122 -9.48 1.15 -4.16
N THR A 123 -8.90 2.26 -4.63
CA THR A 123 -9.03 3.57 -3.95
C THR A 123 -10.49 4.01 -3.87
N LYS A 124 -11.25 3.88 -4.97
CA LYS A 124 -12.70 4.14 -4.97
C LYS A 124 -13.46 3.22 -4.01
N LEU A 125 -13.13 1.91 -4.00
CA LEU A 125 -13.73 0.94 -3.09
C LEU A 125 -13.51 1.33 -1.61
N TYR A 126 -12.34 1.88 -1.29
CA TYR A 126 -11.98 2.37 0.05
C TYR A 126 -12.44 3.80 0.34
N GLY A 127 -13.28 4.39 -0.52
CA GLY A 127 -13.84 5.73 -0.31
C GLY A 127 -12.85 6.88 -0.49
N LEU A 128 -11.68 6.63 -1.10
CA LEU A 128 -10.70 7.66 -1.40
C LEU A 128 -11.12 8.45 -2.64
N GLN A 129 -11.05 9.78 -2.54
CA GLN A 129 -11.26 10.70 -3.66
C GLN A 129 -9.90 11.01 -4.32
N SER A 130 -9.35 10.02 -5.03
CA SER A 130 -8.03 10.15 -5.68
C SER A 130 -8.16 10.43 -7.18
N ASN A 131 -7.35 11.38 -7.67
CA ASN A 131 -7.07 11.51 -9.09
C ASN A 131 -5.77 10.78 -9.41
N ILE A 132 -5.88 9.64 -10.12
CA ILE A 132 -4.73 8.83 -10.52
C ILE A 132 -4.37 9.15 -11.97
N THR A 133 -3.17 9.68 -12.16
CA THR A 133 -2.63 10.12 -13.45
C THR A 133 -1.37 9.35 -13.79
N LEU A 134 -1.25 8.96 -15.07
CA LEU A 134 -0.01 8.41 -15.62
C LEU A 134 0.78 9.57 -16.23
N VAL A 135 2.07 9.67 -15.93
CA VAL A 135 2.93 10.74 -16.46
C VAL A 135 4.22 10.20 -17.05
N ASP A 136 4.69 10.84 -18.11
CA ASP A 136 6.00 10.58 -18.71
C ASP A 136 7.14 11.25 -17.93
N ALA A 137 8.39 11.10 -18.39
CA ALA A 137 9.56 11.63 -17.69
C ALA A 137 9.58 13.17 -17.63
N ASN A 138 9.14 13.85 -18.69
CA ASN A 138 9.12 15.32 -18.74
C ASN A 138 8.03 15.87 -17.82
N GLN A 139 6.83 15.29 -17.89
CA GLN A 139 5.71 15.65 -17.04
C GLN A 139 6.02 15.42 -15.55
N LEU A 140 6.75 14.35 -15.22
CA LEU A 140 7.21 14.10 -13.86
C LEU A 140 8.22 15.16 -13.40
N GLN A 141 9.18 15.53 -14.25
CA GLN A 141 10.15 16.61 -13.97
C GLN A 141 9.44 17.94 -13.73
N ASP A 142 8.53 18.32 -14.63
CA ASP A 142 7.75 19.55 -14.52
C ASP A 142 6.89 19.57 -13.25
N LYS A 143 6.27 18.43 -12.90
CA LYS A 143 5.50 18.30 -11.65
C LYS A 143 6.39 18.51 -10.43
N VAL A 144 7.51 17.79 -10.31
CA VAL A 144 8.43 17.91 -9.17
C VAL A 144 8.93 19.36 -9.04
N LYS A 145 9.36 19.97 -10.15
CA LYS A 145 9.84 21.36 -10.17
C LYS A 145 8.75 22.33 -9.70
N LYS A 146 7.56 22.25 -10.27
CA LYS A 146 6.43 23.13 -9.92
C LYS A 146 5.99 22.97 -8.47
N GLU A 147 6.03 21.74 -7.95
CA GLU A 147 5.61 21.46 -6.58
C GLU A 147 6.65 21.86 -5.55
N ASN A 148 7.94 21.87 -5.88
CA ASN A 148 8.95 22.45 -4.97
C ASN A 148 8.75 23.95 -4.73
N GLU A 149 8.13 24.66 -5.66
CA GLU A 149 7.77 26.06 -5.50
C GLU A 149 6.54 26.26 -4.58
N ASN A 150 5.78 25.21 -4.25
CA ASN A 150 4.51 25.27 -3.51
C ASN A 150 4.52 24.40 -2.24
N ILE A 151 4.91 24.97 -1.10
CA ILE A 151 5.01 24.24 0.18
C ILE A 151 3.72 24.44 1.02
N PRO A 152 3.14 23.40 1.67
CA PRO A 152 3.56 22.00 1.70
C PRO A 152 2.95 21.12 0.60
N ASN A 153 3.71 20.12 0.16
CA ASN A 153 3.33 19.07 -0.80
C ASN A 153 2.67 17.84 -0.15
N SER A 154 2.14 17.98 1.08
CA SER A 154 1.67 16.86 1.91
C SER A 154 0.52 16.02 1.33
N LYS A 155 -0.04 16.40 0.18
CA LYS A 155 -1.14 15.72 -0.50
C LYS A 155 -0.74 15.03 -1.81
N GLN A 156 0.55 15.05 -2.15
CA GLN A 156 1.06 14.59 -3.44
C GLN A 156 1.78 13.25 -3.30
N ILE A 157 1.39 12.30 -4.15
CA ILE A 157 1.96 10.96 -4.18
C ILE A 157 2.57 10.71 -5.55
N ILE A 158 3.81 10.23 -5.57
CA ILE A 158 4.48 9.71 -6.77
C ILE A 158 4.70 8.21 -6.58
N ILE A 159 4.25 7.41 -7.55
CA ILE A 159 4.47 5.97 -7.61
C ILE A 159 5.49 5.70 -8.72
N LEU A 160 6.60 5.05 -8.36
CA LEU A 160 7.70 4.69 -9.27
C LEU A 160 7.72 3.16 -9.44
N PRO A 161 6.96 2.60 -10.40
CA PRO A 161 6.84 1.16 -10.60
C PRO A 161 8.04 0.50 -11.30
N ALA A 162 8.89 1.31 -11.95
CA ALA A 162 9.99 0.84 -12.79
C ALA A 162 11.27 0.47 -12.02
N GLY A 163 11.31 0.76 -10.71
CA GLY A 163 12.47 0.61 -9.83
C GLY A 163 13.73 1.35 -10.27
N GLY A 164 13.54 2.44 -11.01
CA GLY A 164 14.56 3.41 -11.38
C GLY A 164 13.92 4.78 -11.59
N ILE A 165 14.76 5.80 -11.73
CA ILE A 165 14.32 7.20 -11.87
C ILE A 165 14.82 7.73 -13.21
N PRO A 166 13.98 8.47 -13.97
CA PRO A 166 14.44 9.10 -15.20
C PRO A 166 15.59 10.08 -14.92
N ASP A 167 16.55 10.08 -15.83
CA ASP A 167 17.72 10.96 -15.80
C ASP A 167 17.41 12.45 -15.71
N LEU A 168 16.22 12.87 -16.16
CA LEU A 168 15.72 14.23 -16.02
C LEU A 168 15.61 14.70 -14.55
N LEU A 169 15.48 13.79 -13.59
CA LEU A 169 15.40 14.10 -12.16
C LEU A 169 16.75 13.95 -11.43
N TYR A 170 17.81 13.64 -12.17
CA TYR A 170 19.16 13.46 -11.65
C TYR A 170 20.11 14.53 -12.19
N SER A 171 20.98 15.04 -11.31
CA SER A 171 22.10 15.89 -11.68
C SER A 171 23.41 15.24 -11.25
N PRO A 172 24.45 15.17 -12.10
CA PRO A 172 25.77 14.71 -11.66
C PRO A 172 26.35 15.52 -10.49
N GLN A 173 26.01 16.81 -10.40
CA GLN A 173 26.52 17.71 -9.37
C GLN A 173 25.71 17.65 -8.08
N SER A 174 24.38 17.56 -8.19
CA SER A 174 23.46 17.68 -7.04
C SER A 174 22.62 16.44 -6.78
N GLY A 175 22.95 15.31 -7.42
CA GLY A 175 22.29 14.03 -7.25
C GLY A 175 20.78 14.12 -7.48
N TRP A 176 20.03 13.67 -6.48
CA TRP A 176 18.56 13.66 -6.47
C TRP A 176 17.93 14.83 -5.70
N SER A 177 18.67 15.93 -5.54
CA SER A 177 18.26 17.10 -4.74
C SER A 177 16.81 17.55 -4.98
N SER A 178 16.36 17.66 -6.24
CA SER A 178 14.97 18.10 -6.52
C SER A 178 13.91 17.16 -5.97
N ILE A 179 14.09 15.84 -6.10
CA ILE A 179 13.14 14.87 -5.51
C ILE A 179 13.26 14.87 -3.99
N SER A 180 14.47 14.92 -3.44
CA SER A 180 14.68 14.96 -1.99
C SER A 180 14.02 16.19 -1.36
N GLU A 181 14.15 17.35 -1.98
CA GLU A 181 13.45 18.58 -1.61
C GLU A 181 11.92 18.41 -1.69
N TRP A 182 11.42 17.80 -2.76
CA TRP A 182 9.98 17.52 -2.91
C TRP A 182 9.42 16.66 -1.77
N VAL A 183 10.15 15.62 -1.38
CA VAL A 183 9.81 14.78 -0.21
C VAL A 183 9.92 15.58 1.08
N ASN A 184 10.99 16.36 1.27
CA ASN A 184 11.14 17.22 2.44
C ASN A 184 9.96 18.19 2.62
N ASN A 185 9.39 18.65 1.50
CA ASN A 185 8.23 19.52 1.48
C ASN A 185 6.89 18.81 1.72
N GLY A 186 6.85 17.49 1.89
CA GLY A 186 5.64 16.73 2.24
C GLY A 186 5.25 15.63 1.26
N GLY A 187 5.91 15.55 0.10
CA GLY A 187 5.60 14.56 -0.91
C GLY A 187 5.84 13.12 -0.42
N THR A 188 5.04 12.17 -0.90
CA THR A 188 5.22 10.74 -0.62
C THR A 188 5.60 9.97 -1.87
N ILE A 189 6.68 9.18 -1.81
CA ILE A 189 7.08 8.28 -2.90
C ILE A 189 6.75 6.85 -2.54
N PHE A 190 5.99 6.17 -3.39
CA PHE A 190 5.89 4.72 -3.42
C PHE A 190 6.93 4.18 -4.39
N TRP A 191 7.94 3.48 -3.88
CA TRP A 191 9.03 2.90 -4.65
C TRP A 191 8.80 1.40 -4.81
N LEU A 192 8.75 0.93 -6.05
CA LEU A 192 8.59 -0.48 -6.36
C LEU A 192 9.79 -0.94 -7.18
N GLY A 193 10.69 -1.67 -6.55
CA GLY A 193 11.93 -2.12 -7.14
C GLY A 193 12.91 -2.60 -6.09
N GLU A 194 14.19 -2.44 -6.39
CA GLU A 194 15.28 -2.73 -5.46
C GLU A 194 15.60 -1.52 -4.57
N LYS A 195 16.89 -1.20 -4.42
CA LYS A 195 17.43 -0.07 -3.69
C LYS A 195 16.97 1.23 -4.34
N MET A 196 16.37 2.09 -3.52
CA MET A 196 15.93 3.41 -3.96
C MET A 196 17.12 4.24 -4.47
N GLY A 197 16.96 4.82 -5.67
CA GLY A 197 17.98 5.65 -6.31
C GLY A 197 19.21 4.90 -6.83
N HIS A 198 19.20 3.56 -6.85
CA HIS A 198 20.34 2.78 -7.37
C HIS A 198 20.41 2.79 -8.90
N TYR A 199 19.26 2.82 -9.57
CA TYR A 199 19.19 2.80 -11.03
C TYR A 199 18.73 4.15 -11.60
N LEU A 200 19.59 4.72 -12.44
CA LEU A 200 19.30 5.85 -13.31
C LEU A 200 18.82 5.35 -14.67
N LEU A 201 17.60 5.70 -15.03
CA LEU A 201 17.00 5.33 -16.31
C LEU A 201 17.35 6.42 -17.33
N LYS A 202 17.87 6.02 -18.49
CA LYS A 202 18.11 6.89 -19.63
C LYS A 202 17.21 6.47 -20.80
N PRO A 203 16.88 7.38 -21.73
CA PRO A 203 16.10 7.03 -22.91
C PRO A 203 16.69 5.83 -23.69
N LYS A 204 15.83 4.92 -24.16
CA LYS A 204 16.17 3.69 -24.91
C LYS A 204 16.96 3.93 -26.19
N ARG A 205 16.92 5.15 -26.74
CA ARG A 205 17.76 5.57 -27.89
C ARG A 205 19.25 5.61 -27.55
N ASN A 206 19.61 5.64 -26.27
CA ASN A 206 20.99 5.60 -25.82
C ASN A 206 21.51 4.15 -25.81
N ALA A 207 22.79 3.96 -26.16
CA ALA A 207 23.43 2.64 -26.14
C ALA A 207 23.44 2.00 -24.75
N ILE A 208 23.54 2.84 -23.70
CA ILE A 208 23.39 2.45 -22.30
C ILE A 208 22.17 3.20 -21.76
N ASN A 209 21.10 2.46 -21.48
CA ASN A 209 19.81 3.00 -21.07
C ASN A 209 19.49 2.75 -19.58
N ILE A 210 20.29 1.94 -18.88
CA ILE A 210 20.25 1.77 -17.42
C ILE A 210 21.66 2.02 -16.91
N VAL A 211 21.80 2.92 -15.94
CA VAL A 211 23.08 3.21 -15.28
C VAL A 211 22.93 2.93 -13.79
N GLU A 212 23.78 2.06 -13.26
CA GLU A 212 23.90 1.86 -11.82
C GLU A 212 24.69 3.01 -11.21
N ILE A 213 24.08 3.68 -10.23
CA ILE A 213 24.76 4.70 -9.43
C ILE A 213 25.43 4.02 -8.24
N ASP A 214 26.73 4.28 -8.07
CA ASP A 214 27.54 3.77 -6.97
C ASP A 214 27.01 4.28 -5.61
N GLN A 215 26.91 3.36 -4.65
CA GLN A 215 26.48 3.59 -3.28
C GLN A 215 27.47 4.41 -2.46
N SER A 216 28.73 4.53 -2.91
CA SER A 216 29.75 5.35 -2.25
C SER A 216 29.51 6.85 -2.39
N MET A 217 28.63 7.27 -3.32
CA MET A 217 28.29 8.68 -3.51
C MET A 217 27.16 9.08 -2.56
N ALA A 218 27.35 10.21 -1.85
CA ALA A 218 26.36 10.89 -1.00
C ALA A 218 25.10 11.40 -1.74
N ASN A 219 24.86 10.89 -2.95
CA ASN A 219 23.86 11.33 -3.91
C ASN A 219 22.75 10.28 -4.08
N THR A 220 22.39 9.55 -3.02
CA THR A 220 21.23 8.64 -3.03
C THR A 220 20.05 9.32 -2.33
N LEU A 221 18.82 9.11 -2.82
CA LEU A 221 17.59 9.75 -2.32
C LEU A 221 17.36 9.59 -0.82
N ILE A 222 17.84 8.46 -0.33
CA ILE A 222 18.02 8.09 1.06
C ILE A 222 19.41 7.46 1.06
N ASP A 223 20.21 7.69 2.09
CA ASP A 223 21.43 6.91 2.31
C ASP A 223 21.04 5.43 2.51
N SER A 224 21.07 4.72 1.38
CA SER A 224 20.63 3.34 1.26
C SER A 224 21.47 2.40 2.12
N ARG A 225 22.65 2.83 2.59
CA ARG A 225 23.50 2.05 3.49
C ARG A 225 22.85 1.84 4.85
N TYR A 226 21.99 2.76 5.30
CA TYR A 226 21.23 2.60 6.54
C TYR A 226 20.23 1.44 6.49
N PHE A 227 19.66 1.17 5.31
CA PHE A 227 18.54 0.25 5.16
C PHE A 227 18.92 -1.05 4.45
N PHE A 228 20.01 -1.04 3.67
CA PHE A 228 20.44 -2.14 2.82
C PHE A 228 21.95 -2.44 2.99
N PRO A 229 22.44 -2.76 4.21
CA PRO A 229 23.88 -2.81 4.51
C PRO A 229 24.66 -3.94 3.81
N TYR A 230 23.99 -4.83 3.09
CA TYR A 230 24.64 -5.94 2.40
C TYR A 230 24.19 -6.07 0.95
N GLN A 231 25.14 -6.45 0.11
CA GLN A 231 24.85 -6.97 -1.19
C GLN A 231 24.32 -8.39 -1.03
N LEU A 232 23.04 -8.55 -1.31
CA LEU A 232 22.46 -9.87 -1.52
C LEU A 232 23.11 -10.48 -2.77
N PRO A 233 23.52 -11.77 -2.73
CA PRO A 233 24.01 -12.45 -3.93
C PRO A 233 22.97 -12.34 -5.05
N ASP A 234 23.39 -12.17 -6.29
CA ASP A 234 22.46 -12.06 -7.44
C ASP A 234 21.52 -13.28 -7.55
N GLN A 235 21.91 -14.40 -6.93
CA GLN A 235 21.15 -15.64 -6.83
C GLN A 235 19.97 -15.58 -5.85
N THR A 236 19.86 -14.56 -5.01
CA THR A 236 18.68 -14.32 -4.15
C THR A 236 17.59 -13.60 -4.95
N TYR A 237 17.14 -14.26 -6.02
CA TYR A 237 16.27 -13.72 -7.08
C TYR A 237 14.92 -13.19 -6.61
N ARG A 238 14.41 -13.66 -5.48
CA ARG A 238 13.20 -13.19 -4.82
C ARG A 238 13.04 -14.04 -3.57
N LEU A 239 13.00 -13.42 -2.40
CA LEU A 239 12.61 -14.11 -1.17
C LEU A 239 11.14 -13.84 -0.89
N SER A 240 10.49 -14.80 -0.26
CA SER A 240 9.12 -14.64 0.22
C SER A 240 9.16 -14.44 1.74
N SER A 241 8.71 -13.28 2.18
CA SER A 241 8.48 -12.98 3.59
C SER A 241 7.28 -13.76 4.10
N GLN A 242 7.40 -14.28 5.33
CA GLN A 242 6.48 -15.28 5.86
C GLN A 242 5.73 -14.79 7.09
N THR A 243 6.35 -13.94 7.90
CA THR A 243 5.80 -13.47 9.17
C THR A 243 5.07 -12.15 8.98
N ASP A 244 3.82 -12.04 9.41
CA ASP A 244 3.11 -10.76 9.30
C ASP A 244 3.59 -9.77 10.37
N SER A 245 3.82 -8.51 9.99
CA SER A 245 3.96 -7.42 10.95
C SER A 245 2.59 -7.05 11.54
N ALA A 246 2.55 -6.27 12.63
CA ALA A 246 1.30 -5.76 13.20
C ALA A 246 0.46 -5.00 12.15
N PHE A 247 1.12 -4.26 11.26
CA PHE A 247 0.48 -3.58 10.14
C PHE A 247 -0.05 -4.52 9.08
N SER A 248 0.77 -5.49 8.67
CA SER A 248 0.40 -6.49 7.68
C SER A 248 -0.79 -7.29 8.16
N GLN A 249 -0.84 -7.63 9.45
CA GLN A 249 -2.00 -8.27 10.08
C GLN A 249 -3.21 -7.33 10.07
N THR A 250 -3.04 -6.07 10.49
CA THR A 250 -4.15 -5.13 10.64
C THR A 250 -4.82 -4.82 9.31
N LEU A 251 -4.04 -4.52 8.27
CA LEU A 251 -4.52 -4.09 6.95
C LEU A 251 -4.62 -5.24 5.94
N ASN A 252 -4.24 -6.46 6.34
CA ASN A 252 -4.11 -7.61 5.46
C ASN A 252 -3.29 -7.27 4.21
N LEU A 253 -2.07 -6.75 4.43
CA LEU A 253 -1.11 -6.48 3.36
C LEU A 253 -0.53 -7.79 2.89
N ARG A 254 -0.59 -8.04 1.58
CA ARG A 254 -0.33 -9.37 1.01
C ARG A 254 1.00 -9.46 0.32
N TYR A 255 1.64 -8.34 0.00
CA TYR A 255 2.90 -8.28 -0.73
C TYR A 255 3.99 -9.11 -0.01
N PRO A 256 4.41 -10.26 -0.56
CA PRO A 256 5.32 -11.15 0.16
C PRO A 256 6.77 -10.97 -0.29
N TYR A 257 7.02 -10.28 -1.40
CA TYR A 257 8.31 -10.40 -2.08
C TYR A 257 9.37 -9.44 -1.55
N LEU A 258 10.60 -9.95 -1.58
CA LEU A 258 11.82 -9.24 -1.20
C LEU A 258 12.87 -9.53 -2.25
N PHE A 259 13.29 -8.51 -2.98
CA PHE A 259 14.47 -8.55 -3.84
C PHE A 259 15.62 -7.86 -3.10
N ARG A 260 15.50 -6.55 -2.84
CA ARG A 260 16.34 -5.83 -1.86
C ARG A 260 15.42 -4.98 -1.01
N SER A 261 15.13 -5.46 0.20
CA SER A 261 14.25 -4.82 1.16
C SER A 261 15.00 -4.22 2.36
N PRO A 262 14.44 -3.16 2.98
CA PRO A 262 14.96 -2.61 4.23
C PRO A 262 14.97 -3.63 5.38
N MET A 263 15.94 -3.49 6.28
CA MET A 263 15.99 -4.25 7.53
C MET A 263 14.94 -3.74 8.52
N ALA A 264 14.10 -4.64 9.03
CA ALA A 264 13.06 -4.33 10.00
C ALA A 264 13.63 -3.78 11.32
N SER A 265 14.73 -4.35 11.82
CA SER A 265 15.40 -3.88 13.05
C SER A 265 15.85 -2.42 12.96
N SER A 266 16.34 -2.00 11.79
CA SER A 266 16.76 -0.62 11.52
C SER A 266 15.58 0.35 11.36
N LEU A 267 14.38 -0.14 11.02
CA LEU A 267 13.17 0.68 10.97
C LEU A 267 12.58 0.90 12.37
N SER A 268 12.58 -0.13 13.21
CA SER A 268 11.98 -0.08 14.56
C SER A 268 12.85 0.62 15.59
N ASN A 269 14.17 0.63 15.42
CA ASN A 269 15.11 1.14 16.41
C ASN A 269 16.21 2.04 15.80
N PRO A 270 15.84 3.21 15.23
CA PRO A 270 16.81 4.13 14.63
C PRO A 270 17.73 4.80 15.66
N GLN A 271 17.47 4.67 16.98
CA GLN A 271 18.23 5.35 18.01
C GLN A 271 19.50 4.63 18.48
N GLU A 272 19.68 3.33 18.18
CA GLU A 272 20.80 2.54 18.76
C GLU A 272 22.01 2.36 17.85
N LYS A 273 21.88 2.46 16.53
CA LYS A 273 23.05 2.62 15.66
C LYS A 273 23.49 4.08 15.67
N SER A 274 24.04 4.47 16.81
CA SER A 274 25.01 5.54 17.00
C SER A 274 24.76 6.79 16.17
N VAL A 275 23.95 7.69 16.73
CA VAL A 275 23.98 9.13 16.42
C VAL A 275 25.41 9.69 16.50
N LYS A 276 26.36 9.02 17.20
CA LYS A 276 27.79 9.40 17.22
C LYS A 276 28.51 9.20 15.87
N ASP A 277 28.06 8.29 15.01
CA ASP A 277 28.59 8.16 13.65
C ASP A 277 27.89 9.10 12.64
N LEU A 278 26.76 9.67 13.04
CA LEU A 278 26.00 10.67 12.27
C LEU A 278 26.45 12.11 12.56
N THR A 279 27.11 12.37 13.70
CA THR A 279 27.62 13.71 14.07
C THR A 279 28.86 14.16 13.30
N THR A 280 29.44 13.31 12.44
CA THR A 280 30.55 13.69 11.53
C THR A 280 30.05 14.07 10.14
N LEU A 281 28.74 13.99 9.88
CA LEU A 281 28.12 14.52 8.67
C LEU A 281 27.69 15.98 8.94
N PRO A 282 28.07 16.93 8.07
CA PRO A 282 27.84 18.35 8.30
C PRO A 282 26.35 18.67 8.21
N ASP A 283 25.81 19.23 9.30
CA ASP A 283 24.70 20.20 9.34
C ASP A 283 23.56 20.03 8.32
N HIS A 284 22.92 18.86 8.31
CA HIS A 284 21.54 18.75 7.81
C HIS A 284 20.60 18.44 8.97
N ASP A 285 19.89 19.48 9.41
CA ASP A 285 18.80 19.53 10.41
C ASP A 285 17.63 18.54 10.18
N SER A 286 17.76 17.59 9.25
CA SER A 286 16.78 16.55 9.01
C SER A 286 16.92 15.47 10.10
N LYS A 287 16.22 15.64 11.22
CA LYS A 287 15.90 14.53 12.13
C LYS A 287 15.27 13.41 11.31
N VAL A 288 16.00 12.31 11.10
CA VAL A 288 15.44 11.10 10.52
C VAL A 288 14.38 10.59 11.51
N LEU A 289 13.12 10.80 11.17
CA LEU A 289 11.98 10.30 11.92
C LEU A 289 11.94 8.76 11.80
N PRO A 290 11.45 8.04 12.82
CA PRO A 290 11.48 6.59 12.84
C PRO A 290 10.71 5.98 11.67
N GLY A 291 11.26 4.89 11.12
CA GLY A 291 10.59 4.10 10.10
C GLY A 291 9.52 3.17 10.68
N ALA A 292 8.79 2.50 9.79
CA ALA A 292 7.80 1.49 10.13
C ALA A 292 7.94 0.27 9.22
N VAL A 293 7.67 -0.89 9.80
CA VAL A 293 7.45 -2.14 9.08
C VAL A 293 5.96 -2.23 8.76
N LEU A 294 5.58 -1.99 7.51
CA LEU A 294 4.18 -2.09 7.08
C LEU A 294 3.85 -3.51 6.63
N GLY A 295 4.71 -4.10 5.81
CA GLY A 295 4.44 -5.38 5.17
C GLY A 295 4.83 -6.58 6.04
N LYS A 296 4.91 -7.73 5.39
CA LYS A 296 5.41 -8.97 5.95
C LYS A 296 6.92 -8.90 6.22
N ILE A 297 7.41 -9.82 7.03
CA ILE A 297 8.79 -9.91 7.50
C ILE A 297 9.36 -11.27 7.11
N LEU A 298 10.59 -11.28 6.60
CA LEU A 298 11.36 -12.49 6.44
C LEU A 298 12.02 -12.88 7.76
N ASP A 299 11.68 -14.07 8.23
CA ASP A 299 12.36 -14.67 9.37
C ASP A 299 13.68 -15.30 8.90
N THR A 300 14.78 -14.64 9.23
CA THR A 300 16.14 -15.10 8.92
C THR A 300 16.75 -15.92 10.06
N GLY A 301 15.99 -16.23 11.12
CA GLY A 301 16.47 -16.91 12.33
C GLY A 301 17.31 -16.03 13.27
N SER A 302 17.57 -14.77 12.90
CA SER A 302 18.19 -13.76 13.75
C SER A 302 17.32 -12.51 13.77
N GLU A 303 16.92 -12.09 14.98
CA GLU A 303 16.11 -10.89 15.21
C GLU A 303 16.77 -9.62 14.64
N GLU A 304 18.10 -9.56 14.64
CA GLU A 304 18.87 -8.42 14.14
C GLU A 304 18.77 -8.25 12.62
N TYR A 305 18.45 -9.32 11.88
CA TYR A 305 18.55 -9.36 10.41
C TYR A 305 17.23 -9.59 9.69
N LYS A 306 16.10 -9.33 10.36
CA LYS A 306 14.77 -9.36 9.75
C LYS A 306 14.63 -8.32 8.62
N ARG A 307 13.95 -8.68 7.54
CA ARG A 307 13.69 -7.80 6.37
C ARG A 307 12.20 -7.64 6.13
N THR A 308 11.75 -6.47 5.67
CA THR A 308 10.31 -6.22 5.43
C THR A 308 9.93 -6.11 3.96
N SER A 309 8.75 -6.60 3.59
CA SER A 309 8.24 -6.50 2.22
C SER A 309 7.73 -5.12 1.86
N ILE A 310 7.31 -4.33 2.86
CA ILE A 310 6.92 -2.94 2.69
C ILE A 310 7.43 -2.14 3.89
N ALA A 311 8.28 -1.15 3.64
CA ALA A 311 8.77 -0.23 4.66
C ALA A 311 8.17 1.16 4.47
N LEU A 312 7.92 1.86 5.57
CA LEU A 312 7.66 3.30 5.59
C LEU A 312 8.86 4.00 6.23
N ILE A 313 9.43 4.99 5.56
CA ILE A 313 10.53 5.80 6.06
C ILE A 313 10.10 7.26 5.99
N ARG A 314 10.13 7.95 7.12
CA ARG A 314 9.79 9.38 7.21
C ARG A 314 11.02 10.22 6.85
N HIS A 315 10.83 11.28 6.07
CA HIS A 315 11.91 12.18 5.67
C HIS A 315 11.38 13.60 5.47
N GLY A 316 11.85 14.55 6.29
CA GLY A 316 11.26 15.88 6.37
C GLY A 316 9.76 15.81 6.71
N LEU A 317 8.92 16.53 5.96
CA LEU A 317 7.46 16.45 6.09
C LEU A 317 6.84 15.29 5.30
N GLY A 318 7.61 14.64 4.42
CA GLY A 318 7.14 13.60 3.51
C GLY A 318 7.57 12.20 3.91
N SER A 319 7.49 11.26 2.96
CA SER A 319 7.74 9.85 3.24
C SER A 319 8.14 9.04 2.02
N TYR A 320 8.82 7.94 2.28
CA TYR A 320 9.12 6.89 1.32
C TYR A 320 8.43 5.61 1.75
N VAL A 321 7.62 5.03 0.87
CA VAL A 321 7.02 3.70 1.03
C VAL A 321 7.72 2.76 0.06
N ILE A 322 8.57 1.89 0.59
CA ILE A 322 9.45 1.03 -0.21
C ILE A 322 8.88 -0.38 -0.23
N PHE A 323 8.46 -0.83 -1.41
CA PHE A 323 8.13 -2.22 -1.69
C PHE A 323 9.43 -2.95 -2.01
N GLY A 324 9.63 -4.10 -1.37
CA GLY A 324 10.89 -4.84 -1.46
C GLY A 324 11.22 -5.42 -2.85
N SER A 325 10.33 -5.31 -3.83
CA SER A 325 10.52 -5.76 -5.21
C SER A 325 9.64 -4.92 -6.15
N GLY A 326 9.57 -5.29 -7.42
CA GLY A 326 8.72 -4.61 -8.41
C GLY A 326 7.30 -5.18 -8.51
N ILE A 327 6.71 -5.01 -9.69
CA ILE A 327 5.29 -5.26 -9.97
C ILE A 327 5.03 -6.43 -10.93
N LEU A 328 6.04 -7.22 -11.27
CA LEU A 328 5.92 -8.33 -12.22
C LEU A 328 4.87 -9.36 -11.75
N GLU A 329 3.73 -9.41 -12.47
CA GLU A 329 2.61 -10.37 -12.32
C GLU A 329 1.84 -10.27 -11.00
N ILE A 330 2.00 -9.17 -10.26
CA ILE A 330 1.40 -8.97 -8.94
C ILE A 330 0.84 -7.56 -8.76
N GLU A 331 0.59 -6.88 -9.86
CA GLU A 331 0.07 -5.53 -9.91
C GLU A 331 -1.27 -5.38 -9.17
N GLU A 332 -2.10 -6.43 -9.14
CA GLU A 332 -3.32 -6.45 -8.33
C GLU A 332 -3.01 -6.36 -6.83
N ILE A 333 -2.09 -7.19 -6.33
CA ILE A 333 -1.72 -7.25 -4.91
C ILE A 333 -1.10 -5.92 -4.49
N VAL A 334 -0.17 -5.42 -5.30
CA VAL A 334 0.50 -4.14 -5.06
C VAL A 334 -0.51 -2.99 -5.06
N GLY A 335 -1.38 -2.92 -6.07
CA GLY A 335 -2.38 -1.85 -6.17
C GLY A 335 -3.35 -1.86 -4.99
N ASP A 336 -3.76 -3.05 -4.54
CA ASP A 336 -4.60 -3.21 -3.34
C ASP A 336 -3.86 -2.77 -2.07
N ASP A 337 -2.62 -3.21 -1.87
CA ASP A 337 -1.81 -2.88 -0.69
C ASP A 337 -1.50 -1.37 -0.63
N ILE A 338 -1.17 -0.74 -1.76
CA ILE A 338 -1.01 0.73 -1.83
C ILE A 338 -2.33 1.42 -1.46
N ALA A 339 -3.45 0.99 -2.04
CA ALA A 339 -4.74 1.60 -1.75
C ALA A 339 -5.14 1.45 -0.26
N LYS A 340 -4.82 0.31 0.37
CA LYS A 340 -5.00 0.09 1.81
C LYS A 340 -4.12 1.02 2.65
N ILE A 341 -2.84 1.16 2.30
CA ILE A 341 -1.92 2.09 2.98
C ILE A 341 -2.48 3.51 2.91
N LEU A 342 -2.92 3.97 1.73
CA LEU A 342 -3.52 5.29 1.56
C LEU A 342 -4.84 5.46 2.34
N ALA A 343 -5.69 4.44 2.35
CA ALA A 343 -6.96 4.48 3.07
C ALA A 343 -6.74 4.53 4.60
N SER A 344 -5.66 3.91 5.07
CA SER A 344 -5.43 3.66 6.49
C SER A 344 -5.05 4.89 7.32
N SER A 345 -4.70 6.02 6.71
CA SER A 345 -4.12 7.18 7.42
C SER A 345 -2.80 6.89 8.14
N ILE A 346 -2.11 5.78 7.84
CA ILE A 346 -0.77 5.52 8.38
C ILE A 346 0.27 6.56 7.95
N LEU A 347 0.12 7.10 6.74
CA LEU A 347 0.95 8.19 6.25
C LEU A 347 0.74 9.49 7.04
N ASP A 348 -0.32 9.58 7.83
CA ASP A 348 -0.63 10.73 8.68
C ASP A 348 -0.39 10.45 10.16
N ALA A 349 0.08 9.25 10.50
CA ALA A 349 0.21 8.84 11.90
C ALA A 349 1.33 9.61 12.62
N THR A 350 1.07 10.02 13.87
CA THR A 350 2.08 10.65 14.74
C THR A 350 3.24 9.70 15.03
N ASN A 351 2.89 8.45 15.36
CA ASN A 351 3.81 7.36 15.54
C ASN A 351 3.21 6.09 14.96
N VAL A 352 3.84 5.59 13.91
CA VAL A 352 3.49 4.36 13.22
C VAL A 352 3.48 3.15 14.17
N ASN A 353 4.28 3.13 15.23
CA ASN A 353 4.32 2.02 16.18
C ASN A 353 3.17 2.05 17.21
N HIS A 354 2.32 3.08 17.21
CA HIS A 354 1.22 3.23 18.17
C HIS A 354 -0.15 2.77 17.65
N ILE A 355 -0.18 2.00 16.56
CA ILE A 355 -1.44 1.39 16.13
C ILE A 355 -1.90 0.37 17.16
N LYS A 356 -3.15 0.50 17.56
CA LYS A 356 -3.87 -0.52 18.31
C LYS A 356 -4.88 -1.17 17.40
N HIS A 357 -4.98 -2.49 17.43
CA HIS A 357 -6.06 -3.20 16.77
C HIS A 357 -6.70 -4.22 17.69
N GLN A 358 -7.95 -4.56 17.40
CA GLN A 358 -8.70 -5.60 18.08
C GLN A 358 -9.42 -6.45 17.04
N ASP A 359 -9.14 -7.75 17.04
CA ASP A 359 -9.89 -8.72 16.25
C ASP A 359 -11.30 -8.90 16.83
N LEU A 360 -12.28 -9.02 15.95
CA LEU A 360 -13.67 -9.29 16.29
C LEU A 360 -14.03 -10.74 15.95
N PRO A 361 -14.94 -11.37 16.71
CA PRO A 361 -15.45 -12.69 16.36
C PRO A 361 -16.02 -12.74 14.94
N THR A 362 -15.66 -13.78 14.18
CA THR A 362 -16.06 -13.93 12.76
C THR A 362 -17.58 -14.09 12.58
N ASN A 363 -18.29 -14.56 13.61
CA ASN A 363 -19.73 -14.76 13.62
C ASN A 363 -20.55 -13.54 14.07
N ILE A 364 -19.90 -12.42 14.39
CA ILE A 364 -20.58 -11.23 14.91
C ILE A 364 -21.44 -10.58 13.83
N LYS A 365 -22.74 -10.44 14.10
CA LYS A 365 -23.69 -9.69 13.24
C LYS A 365 -23.83 -8.26 13.74
N GLU A 366 -23.97 -8.09 15.04
CA GLU A 366 -24.09 -6.79 15.69
C GLU A 366 -23.28 -6.79 16.98
N THR A 367 -22.59 -5.69 17.26
CA THR A 367 -21.87 -5.53 18.52
C THR A 367 -21.71 -4.07 18.89
N ASN A 368 -21.69 -3.82 20.20
CA ASN A 368 -21.31 -2.55 20.78
C ASN A 368 -20.04 -2.80 21.59
N LEU A 369 -18.97 -2.10 21.22
CA LEU A 369 -17.66 -2.23 21.85
C LEU A 369 -17.30 -0.91 22.49
N ARG A 370 -16.83 -0.99 23.73
CA ARG A 370 -16.35 0.16 24.47
C ARG A 370 -14.85 0.11 24.57
N PHE A 371 -14.20 1.15 24.07
CA PHE A 371 -12.78 1.35 24.23
C PHE A 371 -12.55 2.38 25.32
N THR A 372 -11.73 2.04 26.31
CA THR A 372 -11.42 2.91 27.46
C THR A 372 -9.94 3.17 27.56
N ASP A 373 -9.60 4.40 27.94
CA ASP A 373 -8.25 4.82 28.32
C ASP A 373 -7.17 4.50 27.27
N ILE A 374 -7.51 4.65 25.99
CA ILE A 374 -6.51 4.54 24.92
C ILE A 374 -5.58 5.74 25.03
N ILE A 375 -4.33 5.45 25.39
CA ILE A 375 -3.23 6.41 25.37
C ILE A 375 -2.95 6.83 23.93
N ILE A 376 -3.01 8.13 23.68
CA ILE A 376 -2.66 8.80 22.43
C ILE A 376 -1.54 9.82 22.69
N PRO A 377 -0.57 9.94 21.78
CA PRO A 377 0.47 10.97 21.88
C PRO A 377 -0.10 12.38 21.90
N LYS A 378 0.50 13.29 22.67
CA LYS A 378 0.01 14.66 22.83
C LYS A 378 0.02 15.47 21.54
N GLU A 379 0.94 15.16 20.64
CA GLU A 379 1.06 15.77 19.31
C GLU A 379 -0.02 15.31 18.32
N ALA A 380 -0.85 14.33 18.67
CA ALA A 380 -1.96 13.92 17.83
C ALA A 380 -3.05 14.99 17.82
N ILE A 381 -3.43 15.41 16.61
CA ILE A 381 -4.55 16.34 16.39
C ILE A 381 -5.89 15.62 16.34
N GLY A 382 -5.85 14.28 16.26
CA GLY A 382 -7.02 13.43 16.08
C GLY A 382 -6.63 11.96 16.09
N PHE A 383 -7.59 11.11 15.77
CA PHE A 383 -7.35 9.69 15.50
C PHE A 383 -8.29 9.16 14.43
N ALA A 384 -7.78 8.25 13.63
CA ALA A 384 -8.58 7.44 12.72
C ALA A 384 -9.03 6.17 13.43
N ILE A 385 -10.33 5.91 13.45
CA ILE A 385 -10.88 4.59 13.77
C ILE A 385 -11.30 3.94 12.48
N MET A 386 -10.80 2.72 12.28
CA MET A 386 -11.10 1.94 11.09
C MET A 386 -11.79 0.66 11.47
N TYR A 387 -12.84 0.34 10.74
CA TYR A 387 -13.40 -1.00 10.67
C TYR A 387 -12.89 -1.67 9.40
N ILE A 388 -12.30 -2.85 9.57
CA ILE A 388 -11.67 -3.62 8.51
C ILE A 388 -12.39 -4.97 8.43
N GLU A 389 -12.93 -5.30 7.25
CA GLU A 389 -13.42 -6.63 6.94
C GLU A 389 -12.54 -7.26 5.86
N ASP A 390 -11.88 -8.35 6.20
CA ASP A 390 -11.06 -9.12 5.27
C ASP A 390 -11.86 -10.29 4.67
N TYR A 391 -11.73 -10.41 3.35
CA TYR A 391 -12.21 -11.49 2.51
C TYR A 391 -11.00 -12.19 1.89
N ASP A 392 -11.19 -13.42 1.40
CA ASP A 392 -10.12 -14.17 0.72
C ASP A 392 -9.45 -13.39 -0.41
N THR A 393 -10.19 -12.50 -1.09
CA THR A 393 -9.75 -11.77 -2.29
C THR A 393 -9.88 -10.26 -2.21
N SER A 394 -10.40 -9.72 -1.10
CA SER A 394 -10.60 -8.27 -0.96
C SER A 394 -10.60 -7.87 0.50
N THR A 395 -10.41 -6.58 0.75
CA THR A 395 -10.64 -5.99 2.07
C THR A 395 -11.73 -4.94 1.92
N ARG A 396 -12.42 -4.60 2.99
CA ARG A 396 -13.26 -3.41 3.10
C ARG A 396 -12.76 -2.59 4.26
N ILE A 397 -12.58 -1.29 4.05
CA ILE A 397 -12.14 -0.35 5.08
C ILE A 397 -13.22 0.72 5.20
N ILE A 398 -13.74 0.93 6.41
CA ILE A 398 -14.56 2.09 6.77
C ILE A 398 -13.80 2.89 7.81
N LYS A 399 -13.53 4.16 7.51
CA LYS A 399 -12.74 5.05 8.37
C LYS A 399 -13.60 6.20 8.88
N HIS A 400 -13.49 6.46 10.18
CA HIS A 400 -13.95 7.71 10.80
C HIS A 400 -12.74 8.47 11.34
N LEU A 401 -12.67 9.76 11.02
CA LEU A 401 -11.68 10.67 11.59
C LEU A 401 -12.31 11.41 12.75
N ILE A 402 -11.72 11.30 13.93
CA ILE A 402 -12.20 12.00 15.13
C ILE A 402 -11.16 13.06 15.50
N PRO A 403 -11.48 14.36 15.34
CA PRO A 403 -10.60 15.42 15.79
C PRO A 403 -10.53 15.42 17.31
N LEU A 404 -9.35 15.73 17.84
CA LEU A 404 -9.18 16.00 19.27
C LEU A 404 -9.35 17.51 19.52
N PRO A 405 -9.96 17.89 20.65
CA PRO A 405 -10.09 19.29 21.05
C PRO A 405 -8.74 19.94 21.35
#